data_AF-A0A392T6F0-F1
#
_entry.id   AF-A0A392T6F0-F1
#
_cell.length_a   1.000
_cell.length_b   1.000
_cell.length_c   1.000
_cell.angle_alpha   90.00
_cell.angle_beta   90.00
_cell.angle_gamma   90.00
#
_symmetry.space_group_name_H-M   'P 1'
#
loop_
_entity.id
_entity.type
_entity.pdbx_description
1 polymer ?
#
loop_
_entity_poly.entity_id
_entity_poly.type
_entity_poly.pdbx_seq_one_letter_code
_entity_poly.pdbx_strand_id
1 'polypeptide(L)' 'KNLRLHAVSGSASGLHRLTPEHSAEDFVLPHAFGHSPLFDGHTKVVVFDADKAILEDMGPEVIRSEVAKSSKAVFRLLEV' A
#
# COMPACT_ATOMS: atom_id res chain seq x y z
N LYS A 1 -48.49 -12.40 0.70
CA LYS A 1 -48.36 -10.99 0.29
C LYS A 1 -47.43 -10.27 1.27
N ASN A 2 -46.23 -9.94 0.77
CA ASN A 2 -45.22 -8.99 1.27
C ASN A 2 -44.26 -9.48 2.37
N LEU A 3 -43.12 -10.01 1.90
CA LEU A 3 -41.85 -10.16 2.59
C LEU A 3 -41.27 -8.76 2.86
N ARG A 4 -41.23 -8.32 4.12
CA ARG A 4 -40.48 -7.12 4.53
C ARG A 4 -39.07 -7.54 4.92
N LEU A 5 -38.11 -7.27 4.04
CA LEU A 5 -36.69 -7.37 4.30
C LEU A 5 -36.31 -6.25 5.28
N HIS A 6 -36.13 -6.58 6.55
CA HIS A 6 -35.40 -5.71 7.47
C HIS A 6 -33.92 -5.91 7.13
N ALA A 7 -33.39 -5.06 6.26
CA ALA A 7 -31.97 -4.97 6.01
C ALA A 7 -31.28 -4.67 7.34
N VAL A 8 -30.59 -5.67 7.89
CA VAL A 8 -29.66 -5.47 8.99
C VAL A 8 -28.62 -4.48 8.49
N SER A 9 -28.59 -3.31 9.12
CA SER A 9 -27.55 -2.31 8.97
C SER A 9 -26.24 -2.87 9.54
N GLY A 10 -25.64 -3.82 8.82
CA GLY A 10 -24.25 -4.21 9.00
C GLY A 10 -23.42 -3.36 8.05
N SER A 11 -23.06 -2.16 8.49
CA SER A 11 -22.11 -1.31 7.79
C SER A 11 -20.82 -2.12 7.57
N ALA A 12 -20.63 -2.64 6.36
CA ALA A 12 -19.36 -3.20 5.90
C ALA A 12 -18.34 -2.08 5.65
N SER A 13 -18.24 -1.13 6.59
CA SER A 13 -17.13 -0.21 6.64
C SER A 13 -15.99 -0.96 7.30
N GLY A 14 -15.10 -1.51 6.48
CA GLY A 14 -13.74 -1.76 6.94
C GLY A 14 -13.20 -0.52 7.65
N LEU A 15 -12.23 -0.74 8.53
CA LEU A 15 -11.62 0.19 9.50
C LEU A 15 -11.17 1.57 8.96
N HIS A 16 -11.25 1.83 7.65
CA HIS A 16 -11.02 3.13 7.04
C HIS A 16 -12.33 3.72 6.50
N ARG A 17 -12.99 4.59 7.27
CA ARG A 17 -13.89 5.57 6.66
C ARG A 17 -13.00 6.48 5.82
N LEU A 18 -13.20 6.51 4.50
CA LEU A 18 -12.65 7.57 3.66
C LEU A 18 -13.08 8.90 4.29
N THR A 19 -12.11 9.67 4.78
CA THR A 19 -12.38 10.99 5.36
C THR A 19 -13.09 11.81 4.28
N PRO A 20 -14.31 12.30 4.50
CA PRO A 20 -15.09 13.01 3.47
C PRO A 20 -14.45 14.30 2.91
N GLU A 21 -13.26 14.69 3.37
CA GLU A 21 -12.58 15.93 3.02
C GLU A 21 -11.51 15.82 1.93
N HIS A 22 -11.13 14.62 1.49
CA HIS A 22 -10.17 14.46 0.39
C HIS A 22 -10.84 13.89 -0.85
N SER A 23 -10.54 14.48 -2.00
CA SER A 23 -11.06 13.99 -3.28
C SER A 23 -10.53 12.58 -3.51
N ALA A 24 -11.29 11.76 -4.24
CA ALA A 24 -10.84 10.42 -4.62
C ALA A 24 -9.62 10.43 -5.56
N GLU A 25 -9.25 11.61 -6.09
CA GLU A 25 -8.03 11.85 -6.86
C GLU A 25 -6.79 12.10 -5.98
N ASP A 26 -6.98 12.43 -4.69
CA ASP A 26 -5.89 12.73 -3.77
C ASP A 26 -5.35 11.45 -3.13
N PHE A 27 -4.09 11.14 -3.42
CA PHE A 27 -3.39 10.07 -2.71
C PHE A 27 -2.94 10.56 -1.33
N VAL A 28 -3.73 10.28 -0.29
CA VAL A 28 -3.36 10.57 1.10
C VAL A 28 -2.43 9.48 1.63
N LEU A 29 -1.17 9.84 1.84
CA LEU A 29 -0.21 8.97 2.52
C LEU A 29 -0.72 8.66 3.94
N PRO A 30 -0.81 7.38 4.34
CA PRO A 30 -1.25 7.05 5.68
C PRO A 30 -0.31 7.70 6.70
N HIS A 31 -0.87 8.34 7.73
CA HIS A 31 -0.12 9.13 8.70
C HIS A 31 1.07 8.35 9.33
N ALA A 32 0.95 7.02 9.42
CA ALA A 32 2.00 6.10 9.88
C ALA A 32 3.31 6.16 9.06
N PHE A 33 3.29 6.58 7.81
CA PHE A 33 4.48 6.66 6.94
C PHE A 33 5.35 7.90 7.19
N GLY A 34 4.86 8.90 7.94
CA GLY A 34 5.54 10.19 8.12
C GLY A 34 6.24 10.41 9.47
N HIS A 35 5.89 9.64 10.50
CA HIS A 35 6.29 9.96 11.89
C HIS A 35 7.44 9.12 12.45
N SER A 36 7.73 7.97 11.85
CA SER A 36 8.76 7.05 12.32
C SER A 36 9.36 6.26 11.16
N PRO A 37 10.64 5.83 11.24
CA PRO A 37 11.21 4.89 10.29
C PRO A 37 10.28 3.67 10.15
N LEU A 38 9.91 3.30 8.93
CA LEU A 38 9.11 2.10 8.65
C LEU A 38 9.77 0.82 9.18
N PHE A 39 11.10 0.85 9.25
CA PHE A 39 11.92 -0.21 9.82
C PHE A 39 12.73 0.39 10.96
N ASP A 40 12.51 -0.12 12.17
CA ASP A 40 13.15 0.32 13.42
C ASP A 40 14.47 -0.41 13.69
N GLY A 41 15.01 -1.12 12.70
CA GLY A 41 16.18 -2.00 12.84
C GLY A 41 15.92 -3.33 13.57
N HIS A 42 14.79 -3.44 14.29
CA HIS A 42 14.31 -4.70 14.88
C HIS A 42 13.41 -5.48 13.90
N THR A 43 12.74 -4.78 12.98
CA THR A 43 11.94 -5.40 11.92
C THR A 43 12.82 -6.23 10.99
N LYS A 44 12.55 -7.54 10.95
CA LYS A 44 13.17 -8.47 10.00
C LYS A 44 12.39 -8.47 8.70
N VAL A 45 13.08 -8.22 7.59
CA VAL A 45 12.54 -8.47 6.25
C VAL A 45 12.71 -9.95 5.96
N VAL A 46 11.58 -10.67 5.83
CA VAL A 46 11.57 -12.09 5.46
C VAL A 46 11.26 -12.19 3.97
N VAL A 47 12.14 -12.86 3.24
CA VAL A 47 11.98 -13.18 1.82
C VAL A 47 11.99 -14.70 1.69
N PHE A 48 10.99 -15.26 1.02
CA PHE A 48 10.91 -16.71 0.80
C PHE A 48 12.06 -17.18 -0.09
N ASP A 49 12.46 -18.44 0.05
CA ASP A 49 13.63 -18.99 -0.68
C ASP A 49 13.45 -18.95 -2.21
N ALA A 50 12.22 -19.16 -2.69
CA ALA A 50 11.92 -19.03 -4.12
C ALA A 50 12.16 -17.59 -4.61
N ASP A 51 11.71 -16.60 -3.85
CA ASP A 51 11.87 -15.19 -4.20
C ASP A 51 13.34 -14.74 -4.07
N LYS A 52 14.08 -15.28 -3.10
CA LYS A 52 15.53 -15.06 -2.97
C LYS A 52 16.28 -15.52 -4.21
N ALA A 53 15.99 -16.73 -4.71
CA ALA A 53 16.63 -17.24 -5.92
C ALA A 53 16.35 -16.35 -7.14
N ILE A 54 15.13 -15.81 -7.25
CA ILE A 54 14.76 -14.89 -8.34
C ILE A 54 15.49 -13.56 -8.20
N LEU A 55 15.60 -13.00 -6.99
CA LEU A 55 16.33 -11.76 -6.73
C LEU A 55 17.84 -11.92 -7.02
N GLU A 56 18.41 -13.06 -6.67
CA GLU A 56 19.81 -13.39 -6.97
C GLU A 56 20.06 -13.52 -8.48
N ASP A 57 19.16 -14.21 -9.21
CA ASP A 57 19.23 -14.37 -10.66
C ASP A 57 19.11 -13.03 -11.41
N MET A 58 18.21 -12.14 -10.98
CA MET A 58 18.08 -10.80 -11.58
C MET A 58 19.34 -9.94 -11.40
N GLY A 59 20.06 -10.11 -10.29
CA GLY A 59 21.25 -9.33 -9.98
C GLY A 59 20.95 -7.89 -9.49
N PRO A 60 21.92 -7.27 -8.80
CA PRO A 60 21.70 -6.01 -8.08
C PRO A 60 21.48 -4.80 -9.00
N GLU A 61 21.96 -4.86 -10.25
CA GLU A 61 21.82 -3.75 -11.20
C GLU A 61 20.39 -3.65 -11.73
N VAL A 62 19.78 -4.78 -12.09
CA VAL A 62 18.39 -4.86 -12.54
C VAL A 62 17.44 -4.46 -11.42
N ILE A 63 17.66 -4.97 -10.20
CA ILE A 63 16.86 -4.61 -9.03
C ILE A 63 16.88 -3.10 -8.78
N ARG A 64 18.06 -2.47 -8.78
CA ARG A 64 18.17 -1.01 -8.58
C ARG A 64 17.44 -0.22 -9.65
N SER A 65 17.52 -0.66 -10.90
CA SER A 65 16.82 -0.04 -12.03
C SER A 65 15.29 -0.11 -11.88
N GLU A 66 14.75 -1.28 -11.53
CA GLU A 66 13.31 -1.46 -11.35
C GLU A 66 12.78 -0.67 -10.14
N VAL A 67 13.56 -0.62 -9.04
CA VAL A 67 13.22 0.22 -7.87
C VAL A 67 13.17 1.70 -8.28
N ALA A 68 14.17 2.19 -9.02
CA ALA A 68 14.19 3.58 -9.47
C ALA A 68 13.00 3.90 -10.40
N LYS A 69 12.70 3.00 -11.34
CA LYS A 69 11.57 3.13 -12.27
C LYS A 69 10.22 3.14 -11.54
N SER A 70 10.02 2.20 -10.62
CA SER A 70 8.80 2.10 -9.81
C SER A 70 8.62 3.31 -8.90
N SER A 71 9.70 3.77 -8.25
CA SER A 71 9.69 4.95 -7.38
C SER A 71 9.33 6.21 -8.17
N LYS A 72 9.90 6.39 -9.37
CA LYS A 72 9.56 7.49 -10.26
C LYS A 72 8.07 7.52 -10.62
N ALA A 73 7.46 6.36 -10.85
CA ALA A 73 6.03 6.29 -11.14
C ALA A 73 5.19 6.76 -9.94
N VAL A 74 5.57 6.40 -8.72
CA VAL A 74 4.92 6.89 -7.50
C VAL A 74 5.07 8.40 -7.36
N PHE A 75 6.27 8.96 -7.57
CA PHE A 75 6.48 10.41 -7.47
C PHE A 75 5.66 11.19 -8.51
N ARG A 76 5.51 10.67 -9.73
CA ARG A 76 4.63 11.29 -10.74
C ARG A 76 3.16 11.35 -10.31
N LEU A 77 2.68 10.41 -9.48
CA LEU A 77 1.32 10.47 -8.93
C LEU A 77 1.15 11.59 -7.90
N LEU A 78 2.25 12.05 -7.31
CA LEU A 78 2.29 13.12 -6.31
C LEU A 78 2.61 14.50 -6.91
N GLU A 79 3.03 14.56 -8.18
CA GLU A 79 3.25 15.81 -8.91
C GLU A 79 1.87 16.39 -9.33
N VAL A 80 1.37 17.36 -8.55
CA VAL A 80 0.17 18.16 -8.83
C VAL A 80 0.49 19.35 -9.75
#